data_AF-A0A9D6NLH6-F1
#
_entry.id   AF-A0A9D6NLH6-F1
#
_cell.length_a   1.000
_cell.length_b   1.000
_cell.length_c   1.000
_cell.angle_alpha   90.00
_cell.angle_beta   90.00
_cell.angle_gamma   90.00
#
_symmetry.space_group_name_H-M   'P 1'
#
loop_
_entity.id
_entity.type
_entity.pdbx_description
1 polymer ?
#
loop_
_entity_poly.entity_id
_entity_poly.type
_entity_poly.pdbx_seq_one_letter_code
_entity_poly.pdbx_strand_id
1 'polypeptide(L)' 'METGTWKIKTGLAQMLKGGVIMDVVTAEHAKIAEEAGACAVMA' A
#
# COMPACT_ATOMS: atom_id res chain seq x y z
N MET A 1 21.21 -15.73 -6.97
CA MET A 1 20.12 -15.52 -5.99
C MET A 1 19.10 -14.65 -6.70
N GLU A 2 17.95 -15.18 -7.10
CA GLU A 2 16.88 -14.33 -7.66
C GLU A 2 16.20 -13.61 -6.50
N THR A 3 16.31 -12.29 -6.47
CA THR A 3 15.72 -11.43 -5.45
C THR A 3 14.20 -11.44 -5.60
N GLY A 4 13.51 -12.10 -4.66
CA GLY A 4 12.04 -12.16 -4.59
C GLY A 4 11.40 -12.92 -5.75
N THR A 5 10.98 -14.16 -5.51
CA THR A 5 10.26 -14.97 -6.50
C THR A 5 8.91 -14.34 -6.87
N TRP A 6 8.38 -14.67 -8.04
CA TRP A 6 7.06 -14.21 -8.48
C TRP A 6 5.95 -14.49 -7.45
N LYS A 7 6.00 -15.66 -6.80
CA LYS A 7 5.07 -16.05 -5.73
C LYS A 7 5.06 -15.06 -4.56
N ILE A 8 6.23 -14.51 -4.19
CA ILE A 8 6.33 -13.53 -3.11
C ILE A 8 5.76 -12.18 -3.54
N LYS A 9 6.10 -11.72 -4.76
CA LYS A 9 5.62 -10.42 -5.29
C LYS A 9 4.11 -10.39 -5.43
N THR A 10 3.53 -11.46 -5.96
CA THR A 10 2.07 -11.61 -6.05
C THR A 10 1.42 -11.75 -4.68
N GLY A 11 2.05 -12.47 -3.75
CA GLY A 11 1.60 -12.57 -2.35
C GLY A 11 1.50 -11.21 -1.68
N LEU A 12 2.50 -10.34 -1.85
CA LEU A 12 2.48 -8.98 -1.31
C LEU A 12 1.30 -8.16 -1.86
N ALA A 13 1.04 -8.23 -3.17
CA ALA A 13 -0.10 -7.55 -3.77
C ALA A 13 -1.46 -8.06 -3.26
N GLN A 14 -1.56 -9.37 -2.97
CA GLN A 14 -2.78 -9.95 -2.39
C GLN A 14 -3.08 -9.43 -0.97
N MET A 15 -2.06 -9.01 -0.20
CA MET A 15 -2.26 -8.45 1.14
C MET A 15 -3.02 -7.12 1.13
N LEU A 16 -3.02 -6.39 0.01
CA LEU A 16 -3.72 -5.12 -0.14
C LEU A 16 -5.18 -5.28 -0.61
N LYS A 17 -5.61 -6.52 -0.90
CA LYS A 17 -6.94 -6.81 -1.45
C LYS A 17 -8.04 -6.39 -0.47
N GLY A 18 -9.01 -5.63 -0.97
CA GLY A 18 -10.15 -5.14 -0.18
C GLY A 18 -9.87 -3.85 0.60
N GLY A 19 -8.64 -3.33 0.57
CA GLY A 19 -8.30 -2.00 1.09
C GLY A 19 -8.41 -0.90 0.03
N VAL A 20 -8.27 0.34 0.48
CA VAL A 20 -8.20 1.54 -0.38
C VAL A 20 -6.78 2.08 -0.36
N ILE A 21 -6.24 2.42 -1.53
CA ILE A 21 -4.98 3.15 -1.69
C ILE A 21 -5.33 4.60 -2.00
N MET A 22 -4.82 5.55 -1.20
CA MET A 22 -5.13 6.98 -1.36
C MET A 22 -3.93 7.77 -1.92
N ASP A 23 -4.20 8.67 -2.85
CA ASP A 23 -3.21 9.62 -3.37
C ASP A 23 -2.99 10.75 -2.36
N VAL A 24 -1.73 11.04 -2.04
CA VAL A 24 -1.34 12.05 -1.06
C VAL A 24 -0.20 12.91 -1.59
N VAL A 25 -0.18 14.20 -1.22
CA VAL A 25 0.84 15.15 -1.67
C VAL A 25 1.60 15.81 -0.51
N THR A 26 1.23 15.48 0.73
CA THR A 26 1.89 15.96 1.95
C THR A 26 1.93 14.86 3.01
N ALA A 27 2.85 14.99 3.97
CA ALA A 27 2.92 14.09 5.12
C ALA A 27 1.67 14.16 6.02
N GLU A 28 0.97 15.30 6.03
CA GLU A 28 -0.30 15.45 6.75
C GLU A 28 -1.42 14.64 6.09
N HIS A 29 -1.53 14.68 4.76
CA HIS A 29 -2.50 13.86 4.02
C HIS A 29 -2.27 12.36 4.25
N ALA A 30 -1.01 11.93 4.33
CA ALA A 30 -0.68 10.53 4.62
C ALA A 30 -1.21 10.09 6.00
N LYS A 31 -1.10 10.94 7.02
CA LYS A 31 -1.67 10.67 8.36
C LYS A 31 -3.20 10.58 8.32
N ILE A 32 -3.85 11.50 7.62
CA ILE A 32 -5.31 11.50 7.46
C ILE A 32 -5.78 10.23 6.71
N ALA A 33 -5.04 9.80 5.69
CA ALA A 33 -5.37 8.59 4.93
C ALA A 33 -5.25 7.31 5.79
N GLU A 34 -4.22 7.21 6.61
CA GLU A 34 -4.04 6.11 7.57
C GLU A 34 -5.20 6.07 8.59
N GLU A 35 -5.55 7.22 9.19
CA GLU A 35 -6.67 7.35 10.14
C GLU A 35 -8.02 7.02 9.50
N ALA A 36 -8.20 7.32 8.21
CA ALA A 36 -9.40 6.97 7.44
C ALA A 36 -9.47 5.48 7.05
N GLY A 37 -8.43 4.69 7.33
CA GLY A 37 -8.38 3.25 7.05
C GLY A 37 -7.83 2.89 5.67
N ALA A 38 -7.04 3.76 5.04
CA ALA A 38 -6.30 3.40 3.83
C ALA A 38 -5.28 2.28 4.14
N CYS A 39 -5.20 1.27 3.27
CA CYS A 39 -4.24 0.17 3.44
C CYS A 39 -2.82 0.54 2.97
N ALA A 40 -2.72 1.56 2.10
CA ALA A 40 -1.47 2.14 1.62
C ALA A 40 -1.73 3.57 1.09
N VAL A 41 -0.65 4.34 0.88
CA VAL A 41 -0.70 5.66 0.23
C VAL A 41 0.16 5.68 -1.04
N MET A 42 -0.25 6.45 -2.03
CA MET A 42 0.51 6.73 -3.25
C MET A 42 0.90 8.22 -3.25
N ALA A 43 2.16 8.51 -3.57
CA ALA A 43 2.74 9.85 -3.55
C ALA A 43 3.40 10.17 -4.89
#